data_AF-A0A8J3BQQ8-F1
#
_entry.id   AF-A0A8J3BQQ8-F1
#
_cell.length_a   1.000
_cell.length_b   1.000
_cell.length_c   1.000
_cell.angle_alpha   90.00
_cell.angle_beta   90.00
_cell.angle_gamma   90.00
#
_symmetry.space_group_name_H-M   'P 1'
#
loop_
_entity.id
_entity.type
_entity.pdbx_description
1 polymer ?
#
loop_
_entity_poly.entity_id
_entity_poly.type
_entity_poly.pdbx_seq_one_letter_code
_entity_poly.pdbx_strand_id
1 'polypeptide(L)'
;MSAIRTQGRTARRTVTRVSACTLASLALLLPATAAQAAPGDTANICASSSTPSGWVDTAWYYTSSCGTGSFNPNAHTIKQVAGYPAGTTSAACGSSVAPAGWVDIAWYYTSSCGTGSFNPNAHTIKQVAGYPVGTTTMACGSSLTPAGWADTAWYYTSSCGTGSFNPNARNIKRIY
;
A
#
# COMPACT_ATOMS: atom_id res chain seq x y z
N MET A 1 -81.73 10.06 27.61
CA MET A 1 -80.55 10.02 28.50
C MET A 1 -79.53 10.97 27.88
N SER A 2 -79.61 12.26 28.22
CA SER A 2 -78.74 12.97 29.22
C SER A 2 -77.29 13.05 28.75
N ALA A 3 -76.58 14.18 28.72
CA ALA A 3 -76.84 15.57 29.13
C ALA A 3 -75.69 16.46 28.53
N ILE A 4 -75.95 17.70 28.09
CA ILE A 4 -75.58 19.00 28.73
C ILE A 4 -74.06 19.33 28.67
N ARG A 5 -73.60 20.33 27.87
CA ARG A 5 -73.37 21.78 28.21
C ARG A 5 -72.29 21.95 29.33
N THR A 6 -71.28 22.82 29.34
CA THR A 6 -71.13 24.22 28.90
C THR A 6 -69.66 24.67 29.11
N GLN A 7 -69.17 25.50 28.19
CA GLN A 7 -68.14 26.58 28.20
C GLN A 7 -67.13 26.78 29.35
N GLY A 8 -65.92 27.18 28.94
CA GLY A 8 -64.99 28.03 29.69
C GLY A 8 -64.22 28.97 28.74
N ARG A 9 -64.23 30.27 29.04
CA ARG A 9 -64.06 31.43 28.14
C ARG A 9 -62.69 32.10 28.32
N THR A 10 -62.11 32.62 27.22
CA THR A 10 -61.21 33.82 27.13
C THR A 10 -59.84 33.76 27.85
N ALA A 11 -58.71 34.30 27.36
CA ALA A 11 -58.51 35.57 26.68
C ALA A 11 -57.19 35.63 25.87
N ARG A 12 -57.20 36.53 24.88
CA ARG A 12 -56.07 37.01 24.07
C ARG A 12 -54.90 37.50 24.92
N ARG A 13 -53.65 37.33 24.42
CA ARG A 13 -52.70 38.44 24.28
C ARG A 13 -51.56 38.11 23.32
N THR A 14 -51.15 39.17 22.65
CA THR A 14 -50.33 39.26 21.46
C THR A 14 -48.86 39.50 21.84
N VAL A 15 -47.95 39.13 20.93
CA VAL A 15 -46.55 39.60 20.76
C VAL A 15 -45.54 39.16 21.84
N THR A 16 -44.43 38.51 21.42
CA THR A 16 -43.04 39.05 21.47
C THR A 16 -42.06 37.98 20.96
N ARG A 17 -41.26 38.35 19.96
CA ARG A 17 -40.12 37.58 19.43
C ARG A 17 -38.97 37.58 20.44
N VAL A 18 -38.32 36.43 20.67
CA VAL A 18 -36.93 36.32 21.16
C VAL A 18 -36.34 35.10 20.45
N SER A 19 -35.60 35.30 19.36
CA SER A 19 -34.12 35.35 19.32
C SER A 19 -33.44 34.06 19.76
N ALA A 20 -32.86 33.41 18.75
CA ALA A 20 -31.56 32.73 18.73
C ALA A 20 -31.24 31.70 19.83
N CYS A 21 -31.14 30.44 19.40
CA CYS A 21 -29.98 29.63 19.74
C CYS A 21 -29.77 28.58 18.63
N THR A 22 -29.17 29.02 17.52
CA THR A 22 -28.55 28.12 16.55
C THR A 22 -27.40 27.41 17.24
N LEU A 23 -27.65 26.20 17.77
CA LEU A 23 -26.58 25.29 18.13
C LEU A 23 -25.92 24.84 16.83
N ALA A 24 -24.89 25.59 16.43
CA ALA A 24 -23.95 25.18 15.40
C ALA A 24 -23.26 23.90 15.89
N SER A 25 -23.75 22.75 15.43
CA SER A 25 -23.02 21.50 15.51
C SER A 25 -21.79 21.63 14.62
N LEU A 26 -20.68 22.11 15.19
CA LEU A 26 -19.36 22.07 14.55
C LEU A 26 -18.89 20.62 14.55
N ALA A 27 -19.48 19.79 13.67
CA ALA A 27 -18.96 18.47 13.38
C ALA A 27 -17.57 18.66 12.75
N LEU A 28 -16.53 18.38 13.52
CA LEU A 28 -15.16 18.37 13.01
C LEU A 28 -15.13 17.44 11.79
N LEU A 29 -14.81 18.02 10.63
CA LEU A 29 -14.39 17.30 9.43
C LEU A 29 -13.01 16.69 9.71
N LEU A 30 -12.97 15.66 10.55
CA LEU A 30 -11.82 14.77 10.60
C LEU A 30 -11.78 14.07 9.23
N PRO A 31 -10.71 14.22 8.43
CA PRO A 31 -10.57 13.40 7.25
C PRO A 31 -10.61 11.95 7.73
N ALA A 32 -11.61 11.20 7.28
CA ALA A 32 -11.65 9.76 7.48
C ALA A 32 -10.41 9.22 6.77
N THR A 33 -9.32 9.00 7.51
CA THR A 33 -8.21 8.21 7.03
C THR A 33 -8.80 6.84 6.76
N ALA A 34 -8.97 6.48 5.50
CA ALA A 34 -9.37 5.14 5.12
C ALA A 34 -8.45 4.17 5.89
N ALA A 35 -9.05 3.21 6.61
CA ALA A 35 -8.29 2.24 7.36
C ALA A 35 -7.35 1.51 6.37
N GLN A 36 -6.05 1.77 6.50
CA GLN A 36 -5.06 1.12 5.67
C GLN A 36 -5.00 -0.35 6.09
N ALA A 37 -4.95 -1.26 5.11
CA ALA A 37 -4.77 -2.68 5.37
C ALA A 37 -3.51 -2.92 6.23
N ALA A 38 -3.56 -3.96 7.06
CA ALA A 38 -2.46 -4.31 7.93
C ALA A 38 -1.28 -4.88 7.12
N PRO A 39 -0.02 -4.69 7.57
CA PRO A 39 1.12 -5.30 6.90
C PRO A 39 0.97 -6.82 6.84
N GLY A 40 1.07 -7.38 5.65
CA GLY A 40 0.91 -8.80 5.39
C GLY A 40 -0.47 -9.23 4.92
N ASP A 41 -1.46 -8.33 4.97
CA ASP A 41 -2.75 -8.57 4.33
C ASP A 41 -2.54 -8.86 2.84
N THR A 42 -3.33 -9.78 2.32
CA THR A 42 -3.30 -10.16 0.90
C THR A 42 -4.66 -9.98 0.27
N ALA A 43 -4.66 -9.67 -1.02
CA ALA A 43 -5.88 -9.56 -1.81
C ALA A 43 -5.63 -10.09 -3.22
N ASN A 44 -6.69 -10.55 -3.86
CA ASN A 44 -6.67 -11.00 -5.25
C ASN A 44 -7.41 -9.97 -6.09
N ILE A 45 -6.75 -9.42 -7.10
CA ILE A 45 -7.32 -8.40 -7.98
C ILE A 45 -7.10 -8.76 -9.44
N CYS A 46 -7.98 -8.27 -10.30
CA CYS A 46 -7.84 -8.45 -11.75
C CYS A 46 -6.68 -7.62 -12.28
N ALA A 47 -6.02 -8.11 -13.33
CA ALA A 47 -4.91 -7.42 -13.99
C ALA A 47 -5.28 -6.03 -14.55
N SER A 48 -6.57 -5.79 -14.78
CA SER A 48 -7.11 -4.48 -15.19
C SER A 48 -7.11 -3.44 -14.06
N SER A 49 -6.94 -3.86 -12.81
CA SER A 49 -6.88 -2.98 -11.64
C SER A 49 -5.43 -2.68 -11.30
N SER A 50 -5.14 -1.43 -10.93
CA SER A 50 -3.80 -1.04 -10.47
C SER A 50 -3.54 -1.53 -9.05
N THR A 51 -2.35 -2.07 -8.81
CA THR A 51 -1.85 -2.37 -7.45
C THR A 51 -1.78 -1.10 -6.62
N PRO A 52 -2.48 -1.02 -5.46
CA PRO A 52 -2.50 0.19 -4.65
C PRO A 52 -1.14 0.52 -4.04
N SER A 53 -0.94 1.79 -3.66
CA SER A 53 0.28 2.20 -2.95
C SER A 53 0.46 1.43 -1.65
N GLY A 54 1.71 1.03 -1.37
CA GLY A 54 2.05 0.23 -0.20
C GLY A 54 1.85 -1.28 -0.39
N TRP A 55 1.30 -1.71 -1.53
CA TRP A 55 1.17 -3.12 -1.90
C TRP A 55 2.20 -3.51 -2.96
N VAL A 56 2.46 -4.81 -3.06
CA VAL A 56 3.26 -5.42 -4.13
C VAL A 56 2.58 -6.68 -4.65
N ASP A 57 2.74 -6.97 -5.92
CA ASP A 57 2.29 -8.22 -6.52
C ASP A 57 3.21 -9.35 -6.05
N THR A 58 2.63 -10.50 -5.74
CA THR A 58 3.33 -11.69 -5.24
C THR A 58 3.07 -12.93 -6.07
N ALA A 59 2.01 -12.92 -6.87
CA ALA A 59 1.72 -13.96 -7.84
C ALA A 59 0.85 -13.43 -8.97
N TRP A 60 0.95 -14.06 -10.13
CA TRP A 60 0.15 -13.87 -11.33
C TRP A 60 -0.49 -15.20 -11.73
N TYR A 61 -1.77 -15.19 -12.07
CA TYR A 61 -2.51 -16.39 -12.43
C TYR A 61 -3.71 -16.05 -13.34
N TYR A 62 -4.30 -17.10 -13.90
CA TYR A 62 -5.55 -16.99 -14.65
C TYR A 62 -6.76 -17.31 -13.76
N THR A 63 -7.83 -16.52 -13.89
CA THR A 63 -9.15 -16.79 -13.31
C THR A 63 -10.25 -16.30 -14.22
N SER A 64 -11.32 -17.08 -14.37
CA SER A 64 -12.49 -16.70 -15.15
C SER A 64 -13.25 -15.51 -14.56
N SER A 65 -13.09 -15.23 -13.26
CA SER A 65 -13.69 -14.07 -12.59
C SER A 65 -13.19 -12.73 -13.11
N CYS A 66 -12.01 -12.70 -13.73
CA CYS A 66 -11.40 -11.51 -14.31
C CYS A 66 -11.51 -11.48 -15.85
N GLY A 67 -12.45 -12.26 -16.39
CA GLY A 67 -12.69 -12.38 -17.83
C GLY A 67 -12.32 -13.76 -18.38
N THR A 68 -12.89 -14.08 -19.53
CA THR A 68 -12.68 -15.33 -20.27
C THR A 68 -12.24 -14.99 -21.70
N GLY A 69 -11.36 -15.81 -22.30
CA GLY A 69 -10.90 -15.60 -23.69
C GLY A 69 -9.44 -15.95 -23.97
N SER A 70 -8.62 -16.08 -22.93
CA SER A 70 -7.27 -16.63 -22.98
C SER A 70 -6.92 -17.24 -21.64
N PHE A 71 -6.05 -18.27 -21.60
CA PHE A 71 -5.51 -18.83 -20.37
C PHE A 71 -4.25 -18.10 -19.87
N ASN A 72 -3.93 -16.94 -20.47
CA ASN A 72 -2.87 -16.08 -19.98
C ASN A 72 -3.23 -15.50 -18.59
N PRO A 73 -2.23 -15.23 -17.72
CA PRO A 73 -2.49 -14.58 -16.45
C PRO A 73 -3.30 -13.28 -16.60
N ASN A 74 -4.42 -13.20 -15.89
CA ASN A 74 -5.36 -12.07 -15.93
C ASN A 74 -5.76 -11.57 -14.54
N ALA A 75 -5.15 -12.12 -13.48
CA ALA A 75 -5.28 -11.69 -12.10
C ALA A 75 -3.94 -11.82 -11.38
N HIS A 76 -3.82 -11.09 -10.27
CA HIS A 76 -2.64 -11.13 -9.42
C HIS A 76 -3.01 -11.06 -7.94
N THR A 77 -2.18 -11.72 -7.13
CA THR A 77 -2.24 -11.63 -5.66
C THR A 77 -1.32 -10.51 -5.22
N ILE A 78 -1.87 -9.53 -4.52
CA ILE A 78 -1.14 -8.42 -3.92
C ILE A 78 -0.95 -8.65 -2.43
N LYS A 79 0.14 -8.13 -1.87
CA LYS A 79 0.44 -8.14 -0.44
C LYS A 79 0.74 -6.73 0.05
N GLN A 80 0.10 -6.33 1.15
CA GLN A 80 0.35 -5.06 1.81
C GLN A 80 1.69 -5.13 2.52
N VAL A 81 2.61 -4.22 2.15
CA VAL A 81 3.94 -4.14 2.75
C VAL A 81 4.19 -2.84 3.51
N ALA A 82 3.35 -1.82 3.30
CA ALA A 82 3.42 -0.61 4.10
C ALA A 82 3.15 -0.90 5.59
N GLY A 83 4.00 -0.38 6.46
CA GLY A 83 3.93 -0.55 7.92
C GLY A 83 4.75 -1.72 8.48
N TYR A 84 5.42 -2.53 7.65
CA TYR A 84 6.43 -3.47 8.16
C TYR A 84 7.61 -2.73 8.81
N PRO A 85 8.21 -3.31 9.87
CA PRO A 85 9.38 -2.73 10.53
C PRO A 85 10.63 -2.79 9.63
N ALA A 86 11.61 -1.96 9.98
CA ALA A 86 12.92 -1.95 9.32
C ALA A 86 13.55 -3.35 9.35
N GLY A 87 14.11 -3.76 8.21
CA GLY A 87 14.77 -5.05 8.03
C GLY A 87 13.86 -6.20 7.63
N THR A 88 12.53 -6.03 7.66
CA THR A 88 11.62 -7.02 7.07
C THR A 88 11.89 -7.18 5.58
N THR A 89 11.83 -8.42 5.10
CA THR A 89 11.91 -8.74 3.68
C THR A 89 10.56 -9.24 3.16
N SER A 90 10.29 -9.04 1.88
CA SER A 90 9.16 -9.67 1.20
C SER A 90 9.53 -10.00 -0.25
N ALA A 91 8.91 -11.05 -0.77
CA ALA A 91 8.94 -11.36 -2.19
C ALA A 91 7.98 -10.42 -2.93
N ALA A 92 8.38 -10.00 -4.13
CA ALA A 92 7.51 -9.31 -5.06
C ALA A 92 7.81 -9.78 -6.50
N CYS A 93 6.80 -9.75 -7.36
CA CYS A 93 6.99 -10.02 -8.78
C CYS A 93 7.69 -8.86 -9.46
N GLY A 94 8.45 -9.14 -10.52
CA GLY A 94 9.18 -8.12 -11.28
C GLY A 94 8.27 -7.09 -11.98
N SER A 95 6.96 -7.34 -12.04
CA SER A 95 5.95 -6.36 -12.46
C SER A 95 5.74 -5.24 -11.42
N SER A 96 6.13 -5.47 -10.18
CA SER A 96 5.98 -4.52 -9.07
C SER A 96 7.24 -3.68 -8.89
N VAL A 97 7.03 -2.41 -8.58
CA VAL A 97 8.10 -1.52 -8.13
C VAL A 97 8.16 -1.57 -6.61
N ALA A 98 9.36 -1.66 -6.05
CA ALA A 98 9.56 -1.58 -4.60
C ALA A 98 8.95 -0.27 -4.04
N PRO A 99 8.09 -0.33 -3.02
CA PRO A 99 7.49 0.88 -2.46
C PRO A 99 8.50 1.81 -1.79
N ALA A 100 8.11 3.05 -1.51
CA ALA A 100 8.96 4.00 -0.80
C ALA A 100 9.47 3.41 0.53
N GLY A 101 10.77 3.57 0.78
CA GLY A 101 11.42 3.01 1.97
C GLY A 101 11.91 1.58 1.80
N TRP A 102 11.59 0.89 0.70
CA TRP A 102 12.09 -0.43 0.38
C TRP A 102 13.21 -0.37 -0.67
N VAL A 103 14.06 -1.40 -0.67
CA VAL A 103 15.07 -1.62 -1.71
C VAL A 103 15.08 -3.07 -2.17
N ASP A 104 15.38 -3.31 -3.44
CA ASP A 104 15.65 -4.66 -3.94
C ASP A 104 16.98 -5.16 -3.38
N ILE A 105 17.02 -6.41 -2.93
CA ILE A 105 18.25 -7.06 -2.44
C ILE A 105 18.57 -8.37 -3.16
N ALA A 106 17.64 -8.90 -3.94
CA ALA A 106 17.88 -10.05 -4.80
C ALA A 106 16.88 -10.10 -5.96
N TRP A 107 17.28 -10.72 -7.06
CA TRP A 107 16.46 -11.08 -8.21
C TRP A 107 16.54 -12.58 -8.44
N TYR A 108 15.40 -13.23 -8.69
CA TYR A 108 15.32 -14.67 -8.88
C TYR A 108 14.15 -15.04 -9.78
N TYR A 109 14.15 -16.28 -10.24
CA TYR A 109 13.03 -16.86 -10.96
C TYR A 109 12.05 -17.56 -10.00
N THR A 110 10.76 -17.36 -10.21
CA THR A 110 9.68 -18.12 -9.57
C THR A 110 8.53 -18.31 -10.55
N SER A 111 7.91 -19.49 -10.53
CA SER A 111 6.71 -19.77 -11.33
C SER A 111 5.50 -18.93 -10.89
N SER A 112 5.49 -18.42 -9.66
CA SER A 112 4.38 -17.61 -9.14
C SER A 112 4.22 -16.29 -9.89
N CYS A 113 5.30 -15.72 -10.43
CA CYS A 113 5.30 -14.40 -11.09
C CYS A 113 5.28 -14.50 -12.62
N GLY A 114 4.83 -15.64 -13.14
CA GLY A 114 4.78 -15.94 -14.57
C GLY A 114 5.58 -17.19 -14.92
N THR A 115 5.27 -17.74 -16.09
CA THR A 115 5.88 -18.94 -16.65
C THR A 115 6.34 -18.64 -18.07
N GLY A 116 7.45 -19.24 -18.53
CA GLY A 116 7.88 -19.15 -19.93
C GLY A 116 9.37 -18.91 -20.16
N SER A 117 10.09 -18.36 -19.17
CA SER A 117 11.56 -18.28 -19.18
C SER A 117 12.08 -18.45 -17.76
N PHE A 118 13.22 -19.14 -17.58
CA PHE A 118 13.93 -19.26 -16.31
C PHE A 118 14.74 -17.99 -15.94
N ASN A 119 14.52 -16.89 -16.66
CA ASN A 119 15.08 -15.58 -16.32
C ASN A 119 14.47 -15.06 -15.01
N PRO A 120 15.21 -14.24 -14.24
CA PRO A 120 14.67 -13.61 -13.05
C PRO A 120 13.39 -12.82 -13.35
N ASN A 121 12.32 -13.11 -12.62
CA ASN A 121 10.98 -12.51 -12.78
C ASN A 121 10.36 -12.10 -11.43
N ALA A 122 11.12 -12.20 -10.35
CA ALA A 122 10.77 -11.75 -9.02
C ALA A 122 12.00 -11.18 -8.31
N HIS A 123 11.74 -10.37 -7.30
CA HIS A 123 12.77 -9.81 -6.44
C HIS A 123 12.41 -9.95 -4.96
N THR A 124 13.45 -9.98 -4.13
CA THR A 124 13.30 -9.80 -2.69
C THR A 124 13.51 -8.33 -2.39
N ILE A 125 12.51 -7.70 -1.79
CA ILE A 125 12.60 -6.34 -1.28
C ILE A 125 12.87 -6.35 0.22
N LYS A 126 13.60 -5.36 0.71
CA LYS A 126 13.89 -5.15 2.13
C LYS A 126 13.45 -3.77 2.57
N GLN A 127 12.72 -3.71 3.68
CA GLN A 127 12.32 -2.45 4.29
C GLN A 127 13.54 -1.79 4.92
N VAL A 128 13.87 -0.59 4.47
CA VAL A 128 15.00 0.18 5.00
C VAL A 128 14.58 1.50 5.65
N ALA A 129 13.31 1.88 5.53
CA ALA A 129 12.74 2.93 6.37
C ALA A 129 12.79 2.52 7.85
N GLY A 130 13.29 3.42 8.71
CA GLY A 130 13.37 3.20 10.15
C GLY A 130 14.69 2.63 10.67
N TYR A 131 15.66 2.30 9.81
CA TYR A 131 17.01 1.99 10.29
C TYR A 131 17.69 3.22 10.93
N PRO A 132 18.51 3.04 11.97
CA PRO A 132 19.25 4.15 12.58
C PRO A 132 20.30 4.71 11.62
N VAL A 133 20.62 5.99 11.80
CA VAL A 133 21.71 6.67 11.08
C VAL A 133 23.02 5.91 11.27
N GLY A 134 23.81 5.80 10.19
CA GLY A 134 25.04 5.03 10.15
C GLY A 134 24.86 3.58 9.69
N THR A 135 23.65 3.04 9.71
CA THR A 135 23.37 1.69 9.19
C THR A 135 23.79 1.57 7.73
N THR A 136 24.52 0.50 7.40
CA THR A 136 24.87 0.16 6.02
C THR A 136 24.15 -1.12 5.62
N THR A 137 23.58 -1.15 4.42
CA THR A 137 22.97 -2.35 3.85
C THR A 137 23.18 -2.40 2.34
N MET A 138 23.03 -3.58 1.75
CA MET A 138 23.12 -3.75 0.31
C MET A 138 21.77 -3.41 -0.35
N ALA A 139 21.83 -2.84 -1.55
CA ALA A 139 20.72 -2.77 -2.49
C ALA A 139 21.22 -3.21 -3.89
N CYS A 140 20.35 -3.85 -4.66
CA CYS A 140 20.60 -4.10 -6.08
C CYS A 140 20.70 -2.77 -6.83
N GLY A 141 21.58 -2.73 -7.84
CA GLY A 141 21.81 -1.55 -8.67
C GLY A 141 20.55 -1.01 -9.35
N SER A 142 19.57 -1.89 -9.61
CA SER A 142 18.25 -1.55 -10.15
C SER A 142 17.36 -0.77 -9.18
N SER A 143 17.59 -0.90 -7.87
CA SER A 143 16.78 -0.24 -6.84
C SER A 143 17.07 1.26 -6.84
N LEU A 144 16.05 2.09 -6.61
CA LEU A 144 16.25 3.51 -6.29
C LEU A 144 16.91 3.65 -4.91
N THR A 145 17.72 4.69 -4.73
CA THR A 145 18.29 5.03 -3.42
C THR A 145 17.21 5.74 -2.58
N PRO A 146 16.80 5.20 -1.42
CA PRO A 146 15.74 5.82 -0.63
C PRO A 146 16.17 7.14 0.00
N ALA A 147 15.20 8.00 0.34
CA ALA A 147 15.47 9.25 1.03
C ALA A 147 16.22 9.02 2.37
N GLY A 148 17.24 9.83 2.62
CA GLY A 148 18.11 9.70 3.79
C GLY A 148 19.17 8.61 3.69
N TRP A 149 19.37 8.01 2.51
CA TRP A 149 20.44 7.07 2.22
C TRP A 149 21.39 7.61 1.16
N ALA A 150 22.66 7.20 1.22
CA ALA A 150 23.66 7.48 0.20
C ALA A 150 24.39 6.20 -0.20
N ASP A 151 24.70 6.10 -1.49
CA ASP A 151 25.53 5.02 -2.04
C ASP A 151 26.99 5.21 -1.57
N THR A 152 27.64 4.13 -1.11
CA THR A 152 29.00 4.19 -0.57
C THR A 152 30.00 3.31 -1.30
N ALA A 153 29.56 2.22 -1.93
CA ALA A 153 30.42 1.35 -2.72
C ALA A 153 29.59 0.54 -3.72
N TRP A 154 30.16 0.27 -4.90
CA TRP A 154 29.57 -0.58 -5.93
C TRP A 154 30.36 -1.88 -6.07
N TYR A 155 29.66 -2.99 -6.26
CA TYR A 155 30.28 -4.30 -6.40
C TYR A 155 29.40 -5.27 -7.18
N TYR A 156 29.97 -6.39 -7.56
CA TYR A 156 29.25 -7.49 -8.20
C TYR A 156 28.74 -8.49 -7.16
N THR A 157 27.49 -8.92 -7.31
CA THR A 157 26.90 -10.04 -6.58
C THR A 157 25.97 -10.84 -7.48
N SER A 158 25.95 -12.16 -7.32
CA SER A 158 25.00 -13.03 -8.02
C SER A 158 23.55 -12.80 -7.58
N SER A 159 23.32 -12.18 -6.41
CA SER A 159 21.98 -11.91 -5.90
C SER A 159 21.20 -10.95 -6.78
N CYS A 160 21.85 -9.99 -7.44
CA CYS A 160 21.20 -8.91 -8.19
C CYS A 160 21.27 -9.09 -9.71
N GLY A 161 21.60 -10.30 -10.16
CA GLY A 161 21.73 -10.66 -11.57
C GLY A 161 22.87 -11.65 -11.79
N THR A 162 22.81 -12.35 -12.92
CA THR A 162 23.83 -13.28 -13.38
C THR A 162 24.29 -12.89 -14.78
N GLY A 163 25.55 -13.19 -15.13
CA GLY A 163 26.02 -13.10 -16.52
C GLY A 163 26.98 -11.96 -16.86
N SER A 164 27.33 -11.08 -15.93
CA SER A 164 28.45 -10.13 -16.11
C SER A 164 29.05 -9.74 -14.77
N PHE A 165 30.38 -9.72 -14.66
CA PHE A 165 31.11 -9.26 -13.46
C PHE A 165 31.08 -7.72 -13.29
N ASN A 166 30.26 -7.02 -14.07
CA ASN A 166 30.01 -5.60 -13.88
C ASN A 166 29.30 -5.36 -12.53
N PRO A 167 29.61 -4.25 -11.83
CA PRO A 167 28.92 -3.91 -10.59
C PRO A 167 27.41 -3.83 -10.79
N ASN A 168 26.67 -4.63 -10.02
CA ASN A 168 25.20 -4.77 -10.10
C ASN A 168 24.51 -4.63 -8.74
N ALA A 169 25.28 -4.36 -7.69
CA ALA A 169 24.79 -4.02 -6.37
C ALA A 169 25.66 -2.93 -5.75
N ARG A 170 25.12 -2.33 -4.71
CA ARG A 170 25.80 -1.27 -3.97
C ARG A 170 25.50 -1.35 -2.48
N ASN A 171 26.45 -0.87 -1.69
CA ASN A 171 26.20 -0.52 -0.31
C ASN A 171 25.55 0.85 -0.26
N ILE A 172 24.47 0.95 0.51
CA ILE A 172 23.83 2.20 0.89
C ILE A 172 24.01 2.40 2.39
N LYS A 173 24.26 3.65 2.81
CA LYS A 173 24.38 4.03 4.21
C LYS A 173 23.32 5.06 4.58
N ARG A 174 22.67 4.86 5.72
CA ARG A 174 21.72 5.83 6.30
C ARG A 174 22.49 7.04 6.80
N ILE A 175 22.15 8.23 6.32
CA ILE A 175 22.87 9.47 6.60
C ILE A 175 22.10 10.48 7.46
N TYR A 176 20.76 10.39 7.52
CA TYR A 176 19.92 11.17 8.44
C TYR A 176 18.51 10.56 8.58
#